data_AF-A0A3M1GY15-F1
#
_entry.id   AF-A0A3M1GY15-F1
#
_cell.length_a   1.000
_cell.length_b   1.000
_cell.length_c   1.000
_cell.angle_alpha   90.00
_cell.angle_beta   90.00
_cell.angle_gamma   90.00
#
_symmetry.space_group_name_H-M   'P 1'
#
loop_
_entity.id
_entity.type
_entity.pdbx_description
1 polymer ?
#
loop_
_entity_poly.entity_id
_entity_poly.type
_entity_poly.pdbx_seq_one_letter_code
_entity_poly.pdbx_strand_id
1 'polypeptide(L)' 'VYGKGFEDIHTRIPDITKLHRFVEYRRKYSLDDILHEVIAEKRKELGL' A
#
# COMPACT_ATOMS: atom_id res chain seq x y z
N VAL A 1 14.95 11.74 10.57
CA VAL A 1 14.64 13.04 9.94
C VAL A 1 15.03 12.95 8.49
N TYR A 2 14.17 13.36 7.55
CA TYR A 2 14.53 13.42 6.13
C TYR A 2 15.66 14.45 5.92
N GLY A 3 16.73 14.03 5.25
CA GLY A 3 17.98 14.81 5.15
C GLY A 3 17.91 15.99 4.19
N LYS A 4 18.98 16.78 4.15
CA LYS A 4 19.13 17.89 3.20
C LYS A 4 19.06 17.36 1.75
N GLY A 5 18.19 17.95 0.94
CA GLY A 5 17.99 17.54 -0.46
C GLY A 5 17.03 16.36 -0.64
N PHE A 6 16.24 16.00 0.38
CA PHE A 6 15.18 15.03 0.22
C PHE A 6 14.06 15.59 -0.67
N GLU A 7 13.75 14.87 -1.74
CA GLU A 7 12.63 15.14 -2.62
C GLU A 7 11.60 14.02 -2.49
N ASP A 8 10.33 14.38 -2.45
CA ASP A 8 9.22 13.44 -2.36
C ASP A 8 8.31 13.56 -3.57
N ILE A 9 7.83 12.41 -4.03
CA ILE A 9 6.89 12.35 -5.15
C ILE A 9 5.49 12.60 -4.62
N HIS A 10 4.87 13.69 -5.07
CA HIS A 10 3.53 14.09 -4.61
C HIS A 10 2.42 13.08 -4.92
N THR A 11 2.54 12.30 -6.00
CA THR A 11 1.48 11.39 -6.42
C THR A 11 2.05 10.23 -7.21
N ARG A 12 1.57 9.01 -6.92
CA ARG A 12 1.83 7.80 -7.71
C ARG A 12 0.53 7.07 -7.96
N ILE A 13 0.11 7.00 -9.22
CA ILE A 13 -1.05 6.22 -9.66
C ILE A 13 -0.53 5.22 -10.70
N PRO A 14 -0.32 3.95 -10.34
CA PRO A 14 0.19 2.95 -11.28
C PRO A 14 -0.91 2.54 -12.28
N ASP A 15 -0.54 2.41 -13.55
CA ASP A 15 -1.36 1.70 -14.53
C ASP A 15 -1.23 0.19 -14.32
N ILE A 16 -2.37 -0.46 -14.07
CA ILE A 16 -2.45 -1.92 -13.83
C ILE A 16 -2.96 -2.68 -15.05
N THR A 17 -3.13 -2.02 -16.20
CA THR A 17 -3.65 -2.63 -17.44
C THR A 17 -2.85 -3.86 -17.86
N LYS A 18 -1.51 -3.81 -17.74
CA LYS A 18 -0.64 -4.96 -18.05
C LYS A 18 -0.96 -6.14 -17.14
N LEU A 19 -1.08 -5.93 -15.84
CA LEU A 19 -1.36 -7.00 -14.88
C LEU A 19 -2.74 -7.63 -15.14
N HIS A 20 -3.75 -6.80 -15.43
CA HIS A 20 -5.08 -7.29 -15.79
C HIS A 20 -5.07 -8.14 -17.07
N ARG A 21 -4.30 -7.75 -18.09
CA ARG A 21 -4.26 -8.47 -19.38
C ARG A 21 -3.50 -9.78 -19.33
N PHE A 22 -2.39 -9.84 -18.61
CA PHE A 22 -1.46 -10.98 -18.69
C PHE A 22 -1.63 -12.00 -17.57
N VAL A 23 -2.16 -11.59 -16.42
CA VAL A 23 -2.34 -12.48 -15.26
C VAL A 23 -3.72 -12.32 -14.61
N GLU A 24 -4.65 -11.68 -15.31
CA GLU A 24 -6.03 -11.43 -14.85
C GLU A 24 -6.09 -10.77 -13.47
N TYR A 25 -5.07 -9.97 -13.13
CA TYR A 25 -5.00 -9.34 -11.82
C TYR A 25 -6.18 -8.40 -11.59
N ARG A 26 -6.83 -8.58 -10.44
CA ARG A 26 -7.83 -7.66 -9.90
C ARG A 26 -7.54 -7.40 -8.44
N ARG A 27 -7.72 -6.14 -8.01
CA ARG A 27 -7.65 -5.77 -6.58
C ARG A 27 -8.74 -6.53 -5.84
N LYS A 28 -8.34 -7.27 -4.81
CA LYS A 28 -9.26 -8.06 -3.95
C LYS A 28 -9.68 -7.32 -2.69
N TYR A 29 -8.86 -6.36 -2.26
CA TYR A 29 -9.00 -5.63 -1.02
C TYR A 29 -8.98 -4.13 -1.31
N SER A 30 -9.80 -3.38 -0.57
CA SER A 30 -9.73 -1.92 -0.53
C SER A 30 -8.55 -1.46 0.32
N LEU A 31 -8.26 -0.16 0.28
CA LEU A 31 -7.26 0.41 1.18
C LEU A 31 -7.67 0.26 2.65
N ASP A 32 -8.96 0.44 2.93
CA ASP A 32 -9.49 0.32 4.30
C ASP A 32 -9.32 -1.11 4.83
N ASP A 33 -9.61 -2.13 4.02
CA ASP A 33 -9.39 -3.54 4.42
C ASP A 33 -7.93 -3.78 4.82
N ILE A 34 -7.00 -3.32 3.98
CA ILE A 34 -5.55 -3.47 4.21
C ILE A 34 -5.13 -2.72 5.48
N LEU A 35 -5.61 -1.49 5.68
CA LEU A 35 -5.28 -0.70 6.87
C LEU A 35 -5.76 -1.38 8.14
N HIS A 36 -7.00 -1.89 8.17
CA HIS A 36 -7.54 -2.56 9.34
C HIS A 36 -6.71 -3.80 9.72
N GLU A 37 -6.36 -4.64 8.74
CA GLU A 37 -5.62 -5.88 8.99
C GLU A 37 -4.18 -5.59 9.46
N VAL A 38 -3.48 -4.67 8.79
CA VAL A 38 -2.11 -4.29 9.18
C VAL A 38 -2.08 -3.64 10.55
N ILE A 39 -3.03 -2.74 10.86
CA ILE A 39 -3.12 -2.11 12.19
C ILE A 39 -3.36 -3.17 13.27
N ALA A 40 -4.25 -4.14 13.03
CA ALA A 40 -4.51 -5.22 13.96
C ALA A 40 -3.26 -6.08 14.21
N GLU A 41 -2.53 -6.44 13.15
CA GLU A 41 -1.26 -7.15 13.26
C GLU A 41 -0.23 -6.37 14.09
N LYS A 42 -0.07 -5.07 13.80
CA LYS A 42 0.90 -4.22 14.53
C LYS A 42 0.53 -4.02 15.99
N ARG A 43 -0.75 -3.91 16.33
CA ARG A 43 -1.21 -3.88 17.73
C ARG A 43 -0.85 -5.15 18.46
N LYS A 44 -1.09 -6.31 17.83
CA LYS A 44 -0.70 -7.61 18.39
C LYS A 44 0.81 -7.72 18.64
N GLU A 45 1.64 -7.28 17.69
CA GLU A 45 3.11 -7.24 17.85
C GLU A 45 3.55 -6.35 19.02
N LEU A 46 2.83 -5.25 19.25
CA LEU A 46 3.10 -4.29 20.34
C LEU A 46 2.46 -4.69 21.67
N GLY A 47 1.64 -5.75 21.72
CA GLY A 47 0.91 -6.17 22.92
C GLY A 47 -0.25 -5.26 23.31
N LEU A 48 -0.85 -4.57 22.32
CA LEU A 48 -2.02 -3.70 22.47
C LEU A 48 -3.34 -4.42 22.15
#